data_AF-A0A0U5AXB3-F1
#
_entry.id   AF-A0A0U5AXB3-F1
#
_cell.length_a   1.000
_cell.length_b   1.000
_cell.length_c   1.000
_cell.angle_alpha   90.00
_cell.angle_beta   90.00
_cell.angle_gamma   90.00
#
_symmetry.space_group_name_H-M   'P 1'
#
loop_
_entity.id
_entity.type
_entity.pdbx_description
1 polymer ?
#
loop_
_entity_poly.entity_id
_entity_poly.type
_entity_poly.pdbx_seq_one_letter_code
_entity_poly.pdbx_strand_id
1 'polypeptide(L)' 'MKKKMCCFCLQISLGFEGGEWICPSCGKDITPLAFVEENQEFTSEYIQSIMVYKEKVYSE' A
#
# COMPACT_ATOMS: atom_id res chain seq x y z
N MET A 1 -3.17 2.97 14.73
CA MET A 1 -3.55 3.31 13.33
C MET A 1 -2.73 2.41 12.42
N LYS A 2 -3.17 2.18 11.19
CA LYS A 2 -2.41 1.40 10.21
C LYS A 2 -1.88 2.32 9.12
N LYS A 3 -0.86 1.85 8.41
CA LYS A 3 -0.33 2.51 7.23
C LYS A 3 -0.15 1.55 6.07
N LYS A 4 -0.28 2.09 4.86
CA LYS A 4 0.07 1.40 3.61
C LYS A 4 0.97 2.29 2.78
N MET A 5 1.93 1.71 2.08
CA MET A 5 2.68 2.41 1.05
C MET A 5 2.04 2.15 -0.30
N CYS A 6 1.74 3.22 -1.04
CA CYS A 6 1.22 3.09 -2.38
C CYS A 6 2.28 2.53 -3.33
N CYS A 7 2.00 1.41 -4.01
CA CYS A 7 2.91 0.84 -5.00
C CYS A 7 3.08 1.71 -6.27
N PHE A 8 2.19 2.69 -6.48
CA PHE A 8 2.21 3.56 -7.66
C PHE A 8 3.05 4.81 -7.44
N CYS A 9 2.77 5.59 -6.38
CA CYS A 9 3.45 6.86 -6.09
C CYS A 9 4.37 6.83 -4.87
N LEU A 10 4.49 5.68 -4.19
CA LEU A 10 5.34 5.47 -3.00
C LEU A 10 4.99 6.34 -1.78
N GLN A 11 3.87 7.08 -1.83
CA GLN A 11 3.39 7.84 -0.68
C GLN A 11 2.71 6.94 0.34
N ILE A 12 2.85 7.31 1.62
CA ILE A 12 2.25 6.60 2.74
C ILE A 12 0.82 7.10 2.93
N SER A 13 -0.12 6.16 3.07
CA SER A 13 -1.49 6.42 3.47
C SER A 13 -1.67 5.93 4.91
N LEU A 14 -2.36 6.72 5.74
CA LEU A 14 -2.72 6.37 7.12
C LEU A 14 -4.23 6.11 7.19
N GLY A 15 -4.64 5.14 7.98
CA GLY A 15 -6.05 4.80 8.12
C GLY A 15 -6.31 3.76 9.20
N PHE A 16 -7.58 3.43 9.38
CA PHE A 16 -8.01 2.32 10.23
C PHE A 16 -8.13 1.03 9.42
N GLU A 17 -8.13 -0.09 10.12
CA GLU A 17 -8.36 -1.39 9.49
C GLU A 17 -9.84 -1.53 9.09
N GLY A 18 -10.08 -2.03 7.88
CA GLY A 18 -11.42 -2.19 7.31
C GLY A 18 -11.77 -1.10 6.29
N GLY A 19 -12.44 -1.51 5.20
CA GLY A 19 -12.89 -0.62 4.13
C GLY A 19 -11.91 -0.46 2.97
N GLU A 20 -12.34 0.33 1.99
CA GLU A 20 -11.54 0.68 0.81
C GLU A 20 -10.39 1.60 1.20
N TRP A 21 -9.21 1.35 0.63
CA TRP A 21 -8.04 2.20 0.78
C TRP A 21 -7.71 2.83 -0.56
N ILE A 22 -8.14 4.06 -0.74
CA ILE A 22 -7.75 4.88 -1.88
C ILE A 22 -6.55 5.74 -1.48
N CYS A 23 -5.46 5.66 -2.24
CA CYS A 23 -4.29 6.49 -2.00
C CYS A 23 -4.67 7.97 -2.17
N PRO A 24 -4.53 8.83 -1.13
CA PRO A 24 -4.93 10.23 -1.23
C PRO A 24 -4.02 11.05 -2.16
N SER A 25 -2.82 10.55 -2.46
CA SER A 25 -1.86 11.24 -3.33
C SER A 25 -2.11 10.99 -4.82
N CYS A 26 -2.52 9.78 -5.22
CA CYS A 26 -2.67 9.43 -6.64
C CYS A 26 -4.05 8.87 -7.02
N GLY A 27 -4.97 8.75 -6.07
CA GLY A 27 -6.33 8.26 -6.29
C GLY A 27 -6.44 6.77 -6.63
N LYS A 28 -5.34 6.01 -6.61
CA LYS A 28 -5.34 4.58 -6.91
C LYS A 28 -5.85 3.77 -5.73
N ASP A 29 -6.62 2.73 -6.04
CA ASP A 29 -7.03 1.73 -5.07
C ASP A 29 -5.82 0.88 -4.64
N ILE A 30 -5.54 0.92 -3.34
CA ILE A 30 -4.51 0.15 -2.64
C ILE A 30 -5.12 -0.70 -1.51
N THR A 31 -6.44 -0.96 -1.57
CA THR A 31 -7.14 -1.92 -0.71
C THR A 31 -6.45 -3.28 -0.68
N PRO A 32 -5.98 -3.84 -1.82
CA PRO A 32 -5.37 -5.16 -1.83
C PRO A 32 -3.97 -5.22 -1.20
N LEU A 33 -3.31 -4.06 -1.00
CA LEU A 33 -1.98 -4.04 -0.38
C LEU A 33 -2.06 -4.36 1.11
N ALA A 34 -1.07 -5.07 1.63
CA ALA A 34 -0.92 -5.29 3.06
C ALA A 34 -0.76 -3.94 3.80
N PHE A 35 -1.22 -3.91 5.05
CA PHE A 35 -0.96 -2.81 5.96
C PHE A 35 0.16 -3.15 6.94
N VAL A 36 0.74 -2.11 7.52
CA VAL A 36 1.72 -2.17 8.61
C VAL A 36 1.17 -1.33 9.76
N GLU A 37 1.51 -1.65 11.00
CA GLU A 37 1.19 -0.76 12.11
C GLU A 37 1.88 0.60 11.90
N GLU A 38 1.21 1.69 12.29
CA GLU A 38 1.75 3.05 12.13
C GLU A 38 3.18 3.20 12.67
N ASN A 39 3.44 2.58 13.83
CA ASN A 39 4.73 2.65 14.54
C ASN A 39 5.77 1.63 14.06
N GLN A 40 5.44 0.75 13.11
CA GLN A 40 6.36 -0.24 12.57
C GLN A 40 7.01 0.25 11.28
N GLU A 41 8.25 -0.12 11.01
CA GLU A 41 8.92 0.19 9.75
C GLU A 41 8.42 -0.70 8.61
N PHE A 42 8.55 -0.23 7.38
CA PHE A 42 8.33 -1.08 6.21
C PHE A 42 9.53 -1.99 6.01
N THR A 43 9.31 -3.30 6.03
CA THR A 43 10.38 -4.27 5.80
C THR A 43 10.65 -4.44 4.30
N SER A 44 11.80 -5.01 3.95
CA SER A 44 12.13 -5.34 2.57
C SER A 44 11.10 -6.28 1.95
N GLU A 45 10.56 -7.24 2.71
CA GLU A 45 9.52 -8.18 2.27
C GLU A 45 8.22 -7.43 1.95
N TYR A 46 7.86 -6.44 2.77
CA TYR A 46 6.72 -5.57 2.48
C TYR A 46 6.92 -4.83 1.15
N ILE A 47 8.07 -4.18 0.97
CA ILE A 47 8.38 -3.45 -0.26
C ILE A 47 8.36 -4.37 -1.49
N GLN A 48 8.93 -5.56 -1.39
CA GLN A 48 8.87 -6.57 -2.45
C GLN A 48 7.42 -6.95 -2.79
N SER A 49 6.58 -7.19 -1.77
CA SER A 49 5.18 -7.60 -1.98
C SER A 49 4.38 -6.57 -2.77
N ILE A 50 4.55 -5.27 -2.50
CA ILE A 50 3.81 -4.21 -3.18
C ILE A 50 4.34 -3.98 -4.61
N MET A 51 5.62 -4.27 -4.88
CA MET A 51 6.20 -4.23 -6.24
C MET A 51 5.67 -5.39 -7.09
N VAL A 52 5.64 -6.61 -6.55
CA VAL A 52 5.05 -7.78 -7.23
C VAL A 52 3.58 -7.53 -7.55
N TYR A 53 2.83 -6.90 -6.63
CA TYR A 53 1.45 -6.51 -6.91
C TYR A 53 1.35 -5.52 -8.07
N LYS A 54 2.20 -4.48 -8.10
CA LYS A 54 2.20 -3.48 -9.18
C LYS A 54 2.42 -4.13 -10.54
N GLU A 55 3.38 -5.04 -10.65
CA GLU A 55 3.68 -5.76 -11.87
C GLU A 55 2.48 -6.58 -12.34
N LYS A 56 1.83 -7.32 -11.44
CA LYS A 56 0.64 -8.12 -11.79
C LYS A 56 -0.51 -7.27 -12.35
N VAL A 57 -0.73 -6.08 -11.77
CA VAL A 57 -1.83 -5.19 -12.18
C VAL A 57 -1.55 -4.46 -13.50
N TYR A 58 -0.28 -4.26 -13.87
CA TYR A 58 0.12 -3.51 -15.07
C TYR A 58 0.72 -4.38 -16.18
N SER A 59 0.76 -5.70 -16.00
CA SER A 59 1.20 -6.65 -17.03
C SER A 59 0.05 -7.18 -17.89
N GLU A 60 -1.14 -6.59 -17.78
CA GLU A 60 -2.33 -6.88 -18.59
C GLU A 60 -2.67 -5.71 -19.52
#